data_AF-A0A2K9MCE7-F1
#
_entry.id   AF-A0A2K9MCE7-F1
#
_cell.length_a   1.000
_cell.length_b   1.000
_cell.length_c   1.000
_cell.angle_alpha   90.00
_cell.angle_beta   90.00
_cell.angle_gamma   90.00
#
_symmetry.space_group_name_H-M   'P 1'
#
loop_
_entity.id
_entity.type
_entity.pdbx_description
1 polymer ?
#
loop_
_entity_poly.entity_id
_entity_poly.type
_entity_poly.pdbx_seq_one_letter_code
_entity_poly.pdbx_strand_id
1 'polypeptide(L)'
;MRFATLALTLTVALGVSGCSRFGSDSGLNPLGWFRSGSSQPTTLEPRGGWVTQDQDYRPLVPQILSAGFEPINEGKLLIVTGFAPVKGWYDLEIKTERVQPAKQLRPDDDGILRLVLVGSPPLPGSPAAAMRANPQVDRLNVALPISNVQLLRLRGIEVRSATGGVSLRP
;
A
#
# COMPACT_ATOMS: atom_id res chain seq x y z
N MET A 1 -47.21 50.80 8.70
CA MET A 1 -45.79 51.12 8.47
C MET A 1 -44.81 49.97 8.78
N ARG A 2 -45.24 48.75 9.14
CA ARG A 2 -44.33 47.62 9.48
C ARG A 2 -44.10 46.60 8.36
N PHE A 3 -44.99 46.55 7.37
CA PHE A 3 -44.86 45.62 6.23
C PHE A 3 -43.92 46.16 5.13
N ALA A 4 -43.86 47.48 4.96
CA ALA A 4 -43.00 48.12 3.96
C ALA A 4 -41.50 47.98 4.30
N THR A 5 -41.14 48.07 5.58
CA THR A 5 -39.77 47.85 6.06
C THR A 5 -39.34 46.39 5.92
N LEU A 6 -40.25 45.44 6.12
CA LEU A 6 -39.96 44.00 5.96
C LEU A 6 -39.79 43.61 4.48
N ALA A 7 -40.60 44.20 3.60
CA ALA A 7 -40.47 43.98 2.17
C ALA A 7 -39.14 44.52 1.62
N LEU A 8 -38.72 45.69 2.10
CA LEU A 8 -37.48 46.35 1.68
C LEU A 8 -36.23 45.60 2.15
N THR A 9 -36.22 45.08 3.38
CA THR A 9 -35.09 44.27 3.88
C THR A 9 -34.98 42.93 3.14
N LEU A 10 -36.11 42.33 2.78
CA LEU A 10 -36.13 41.07 2.03
C LEU A 10 -35.62 41.24 0.58
N THR A 11 -35.98 42.34 -0.09
CA THR A 11 -35.49 42.63 -1.45
C THR A 11 -34.00 42.95 -1.48
N VAL A 12 -33.47 43.62 -0.45
CA VAL A 12 -32.02 43.88 -0.33
C VAL A 12 -31.24 42.59 -0.03
N ALA A 13 -31.76 41.71 0.82
CA ALA A 13 -31.12 40.42 1.11
C ALA A 13 -31.05 39.48 -0.11
N LEU A 14 -32.08 39.48 -0.96
CA LEU A 14 -32.11 38.73 -2.21
C LEU A 14 -31.26 39.36 -3.33
N GLY A 15 -31.04 40.67 -3.30
CA GLY A 15 -30.16 41.36 -4.24
C GLY A 15 -28.67 41.08 -4.00
N VAL A 16 -28.26 40.97 -2.73
CA VAL A 16 -26.85 40.71 -2.37
C VAL A 16 -26.42 39.26 -2.65
N SER A 17 -27.36 38.30 -2.68
CA SER A 17 -27.07 36.92 -3.10
C SER A 17 -27.05 36.73 -4.63
N GLY A 18 -27.42 37.75 -5.42
CA GLY A 18 -27.53 37.71 -6.88
C GLY A 18 -26.34 38.27 -7.66
N CYS A 19 -25.34 38.88 -7.00
CA CYS A 19 -24.14 39.38 -7.69
C CYS A 19 -23.06 38.29 -7.84
N SER A 20 -23.36 37.21 -8.57
CA SER A 20 -22.40 36.16 -8.96
C SER A 20 -21.98 36.25 -10.43
N ARG A 21 -21.92 37.46 -10.99
CA ARG A 21 -21.45 37.69 -12.36
C ARG A 21 -20.31 38.70 -12.43
N PHE A 22 -19.18 38.37 -11.80
CA PHE A 22 -17.83 38.82 -12.16
C PHE A 22 -16.81 37.89 -11.50
N GLY A 23 -16.01 37.16 -12.28
CA GLY A 23 -14.88 36.38 -11.80
C GLY A 23 -15.13 34.88 -11.70
N SER A 24 -14.87 34.18 -12.79
CA SER A 24 -14.72 32.72 -12.88
C SER A 24 -13.46 32.19 -12.17
N ASP A 25 -13.03 32.84 -11.08
CA ASP A 25 -11.81 32.58 -10.31
C ASP A 25 -12.10 32.46 -8.79
N SER A 26 -13.31 32.06 -8.43
CA SER A 26 -13.66 31.77 -7.05
C SER A 26 -12.91 30.53 -6.57
N GLY A 27 -11.75 30.73 -5.95
CA GLY A 27 -11.03 29.74 -5.13
C GLY A 27 -11.82 29.25 -3.89
N LEU A 28 -13.11 29.61 -3.80
CA LEU A 28 -14.09 29.19 -2.81
C LEU A 28 -15.10 28.18 -3.37
N ASN A 29 -14.98 27.76 -4.63
CA ASN A 29 -15.81 26.67 -5.17
C ASN A 29 -15.31 25.33 -4.61
N PRO A 30 -16.06 24.66 -3.70
CA PRO A 30 -15.62 23.39 -3.14
C PRO A 30 -15.46 22.30 -4.22
N LEU A 31 -16.21 22.38 -5.33
CA LEU A 31 -16.04 21.47 -6.47
C LEU A 31 -14.70 21.66 -7.20
N GLY A 32 -14.07 22.85 -7.10
CA GLY A 32 -12.77 23.14 -7.68
C GLY A 32 -11.62 22.53 -6.88
N TRP A 33 -11.73 22.48 -5.54
CA TRP A 33 -10.73 21.85 -4.67
C TRP A 33 -10.61 20.34 -4.92
N PHE A 34 -11.72 19.67 -5.23
CA PHE A 34 -11.72 18.24 -5.57
C PHE A 34 -11.28 17.94 -7.01
N ARG A 35 -11.13 18.96 -7.87
CA ARG A 35 -10.70 18.82 -9.27
C ARG A 35 -9.20 19.07 -9.47
N SER A 36 -8.51 19.62 -8.46
CA SER A 36 -7.06 19.81 -8.48
C SER A 36 -6.34 18.50 -8.13
N GLY A 37 -6.17 17.64 -9.14
CA GLY A 37 -5.02 16.74 -9.22
C GLY A 37 -5.13 15.41 -8.47
N SER A 38 -6.12 14.58 -8.79
CA SER A 38 -5.83 13.14 -8.83
C SER A 38 -5.04 12.88 -10.10
N SER A 39 -3.72 12.87 -10.02
CA SER A 39 -2.91 12.18 -11.02
C SER A 39 -3.26 10.70 -10.93
N GLN A 40 -4.37 10.29 -11.55
CA GLN A 40 -4.70 8.89 -11.67
C GLN A 40 -3.56 8.20 -12.41
N PRO A 41 -3.09 7.04 -11.92
CA PRO A 41 -2.08 6.28 -12.63
C PRO A 41 -2.55 6.09 -14.06
N THR A 42 -1.79 6.63 -15.01
CA THR A 42 -2.04 6.36 -16.42
C THR A 42 -1.48 4.97 -16.66
N THR A 43 -2.33 3.95 -16.50
CA THR A 43 -1.95 2.59 -16.85
C THR A 43 -1.90 2.52 -18.37
N LEU A 44 -0.70 2.70 -18.92
CA LEU A 44 -0.44 2.40 -20.32
C LEU A 44 -0.55 0.88 -20.49
N GLU A 45 -1.36 0.44 -21.45
CA GLU A 45 -1.31 -0.96 -21.88
C GLU A 45 0.10 -1.25 -22.44
N PRO A 46 0.83 -2.24 -21.91
CA PRO A 46 2.14 -2.58 -22.42
C PRO A 46 2.04 -3.01 -23.88
N ARG A 47 2.99 -2.57 -24.71
CA ARG A 47 3.17 -3.14 -26.06
C ARG A 47 3.59 -4.61 -25.89
N GLY A 48 2.62 -5.52 -25.99
CA GLY A 48 2.79 -6.95 -25.72
C GLY A 48 1.69 -7.60 -24.88
N GLY A 49 0.71 -6.83 -24.38
CA GLY A 49 -0.39 -7.34 -23.54
C GLY A 49 -0.06 -7.30 -22.05
N TRP A 50 -1.03 -7.64 -21.20
CA TRP A 50 -0.84 -7.73 -19.75
C TRP A 50 0.08 -8.92 -19.43
N VAL A 51 1.11 -8.66 -18.63
CA VAL A 51 2.05 -9.71 -18.23
C VAL A 51 1.30 -10.77 -17.44
N THR A 52 1.54 -12.04 -17.76
CA THR A 52 0.98 -13.17 -17.00
C THR A 52 1.51 -13.11 -15.55
N GLN A 53 0.70 -13.62 -14.62
CA GLN A 53 0.87 -13.57 -13.15
C GLN A 53 2.23 -14.09 -12.63
N ASP A 54 3.04 -14.71 -13.49
CA ASP A 54 4.33 -15.33 -13.17
C ASP A 54 5.48 -14.33 -12.99
N GLN A 55 5.35 -13.07 -13.42
CA GLN A 55 6.39 -12.05 -13.26
C GLN A 55 5.96 -10.96 -12.28
N ASP A 56 6.55 -11.00 -11.09
CA ASP A 56 6.39 -9.96 -10.08
C ASP A 56 7.47 -8.88 -10.26
N TYR A 57 7.04 -7.66 -10.57
CA TYR A 57 7.91 -6.50 -10.75
C TYR A 57 8.03 -5.64 -9.49
N ARG A 58 7.33 -5.99 -8.40
CA ARG A 58 7.39 -5.22 -7.16
C ARG A 58 8.79 -5.32 -6.57
N PRO A 59 9.40 -4.18 -6.18
CA PRO A 59 10.71 -4.22 -5.55
C PRO A 59 10.64 -4.92 -4.19
N LEU A 60 11.80 -5.39 -3.74
CA LEU A 60 11.96 -5.86 -2.37
C LEU A 60 11.70 -4.70 -1.40
N VAL A 61 11.01 -5.01 -0.29
CA VAL A 61 10.87 -4.06 0.81
C VAL A 61 12.26 -3.71 1.34
N PRO A 62 12.53 -2.44 1.70
CA PRO A 62 13.88 -2.00 2.03
C PRO A 62 14.52 -2.80 3.16
N GLN A 63 13.82 -2.95 4.29
CA GLN A 63 14.37 -3.64 5.45
C GLN A 63 13.32 -4.49 6.18
N ILE A 64 13.79 -5.55 6.84
CA ILE A 64 13.02 -6.34 7.80
C ILE A 64 13.41 -5.89 9.23
N LEU A 65 12.40 -5.63 10.06
CA LEU A 65 12.57 -5.29 11.47
C LEU A 65 12.52 -6.53 12.36
N SER A 66 11.57 -7.44 12.09
CA SER A 66 11.37 -8.66 12.88
C SER A 66 10.66 -9.71 12.04
N ALA A 67 10.89 -10.97 12.37
CA ALA A 67 10.08 -12.07 11.87
C ALA A 67 9.87 -13.11 12.98
N GLY A 68 8.74 -13.79 12.97
CA GLY A 68 8.38 -14.78 13.98
C GLY A 68 7.24 -15.68 13.53
N PHE A 69 7.02 -16.74 14.31
CA PHE A 69 5.91 -17.66 14.09
C PHE A 69 4.84 -17.51 15.16
N GLU A 70 3.59 -17.48 14.72
CA GLU A 70 2.43 -17.64 15.59
C GLU A 70 1.73 -18.97 15.28
N PRO A 71 1.36 -19.77 16.29
CA PRO A 71 0.68 -21.04 16.06
C PRO A 71 -0.75 -20.80 15.55
N ILE A 72 -1.19 -21.63 14.60
CA ILE A 72 -2.57 -21.68 14.10
C ILE A 72 -3.04 -23.14 14.04
N ASN A 73 -4.35 -23.36 13.95
CA ASN A 73 -4.94 -24.72 14.01
C ASN A 73 -4.30 -25.71 13.01
N GLU A 74 -3.92 -25.23 11.81
CA GLU A 74 -3.39 -26.07 10.73
C GLU A 74 -1.90 -25.85 10.45
N GLY A 75 -1.16 -25.23 11.37
CA GLY A 75 0.28 -24.98 11.18
C GLY A 75 0.80 -23.78 11.94
N LYS A 76 1.61 -22.96 11.26
CA LYS A 76 2.16 -21.72 11.81
C LYS A 76 1.98 -20.58 10.83
N LEU A 77 1.71 -19.41 11.36
CA LEU A 77 1.66 -18.16 10.62
C LEU A 77 3.04 -17.51 10.73
N LEU A 78 3.77 -17.42 9.62
CA LEU A 78 5.00 -16.64 9.55
C LEU A 78 4.62 -15.17 9.45
N ILE A 79 4.91 -14.39 10.49
CA ILE A 79 4.70 -12.95 10.52
C ILE A 79 6.04 -12.26 10.28
N VAL A 80 6.08 -11.41 9.27
CA VAL A 80 7.26 -10.59 8.94
C VAL A 80 6.85 -9.13 9.05
N THR A 81 7.59 -8.39 9.85
CA THR A 81 7.46 -6.95 9.94
C THR A 81 8.62 -6.28 9.23
N GLY A 82 8.31 -5.56 8.16
CA GLY A 82 9.24 -4.71 7.42
C GLY A 82 9.11 -3.23 7.77
N PHE A 83 10.01 -2.45 7.17
CA PHE A 83 9.97 -0.99 7.16
C PHE A 83 10.44 -0.46 5.81
N ALA A 84 9.90 0.69 5.45
CA ALA A 84 10.34 1.47 4.31
C ALA A 84 10.53 2.94 4.74
N PRO A 85 11.46 3.70 4.11
CA PRO A 85 11.82 5.05 4.56
C PRO A 85 10.74 6.12 4.33
N VAL A 86 9.75 5.83 3.48
CA VAL A 86 8.63 6.72 3.13
C VAL A 86 7.31 6.01 3.36
N LYS A 87 6.25 6.78 3.62
CA LYS A 87 4.90 6.25 3.79
C LYS A 87 4.27 5.85 2.46
N GLY A 88 3.16 5.13 2.51
CA GLY A 88 2.36 4.78 1.33
C GLY A 88 2.89 3.60 0.53
N TRP A 89 3.73 2.75 1.13
CA TRP A 89 3.98 1.41 0.60
C TRP A 89 2.72 0.55 0.73
N TYR A 90 2.44 -0.26 -0.29
CA TYR A 90 1.20 -1.04 -0.37
C TYR A 90 1.43 -2.36 -1.09
N ASP A 91 0.42 -3.23 -1.06
CA ASP A 91 0.43 -4.53 -1.74
C ASP A 91 1.67 -5.37 -1.40
N LEU A 92 1.85 -5.59 -0.11
CA LEU A 92 2.98 -6.34 0.42
C LEU A 92 2.72 -7.84 0.34
N GLU A 93 3.73 -8.61 -0.01
CA GLU A 93 3.62 -10.06 -0.11
C GLU A 93 4.93 -10.74 0.29
N ILE A 94 4.83 -11.93 0.88
CA ILE A 94 5.96 -12.82 1.08
C ILE A 94 5.92 -13.84 -0.06
N LYS A 95 6.96 -13.85 -0.91
CA LYS A 95 7.06 -14.76 -2.06
C LYS A 95 8.24 -15.71 -1.92
N THR A 96 8.20 -16.82 -2.64
CA THR A 96 9.38 -17.67 -2.79
C THR A 96 10.41 -16.97 -3.67
N GLU A 97 11.68 -17.06 -3.30
CA GLU A 97 12.77 -16.45 -4.07
C GLU A 97 12.89 -17.07 -5.46
N ARG A 98 12.66 -18.38 -5.56
CA ARG A 98 12.52 -19.09 -6.82
C ARG A 98 11.06 -19.23 -7.20
N VAL A 99 10.77 -19.21 -8.51
CA VAL A 99 9.45 -19.52 -9.04
C VAL A 99 9.13 -20.98 -8.72
N GLN A 100 7.99 -21.20 -8.07
CA GLN A 100 7.48 -22.52 -7.70
C GLN A 100 6.04 -22.66 -8.21
N PRO A 101 5.55 -23.90 -8.42
CA PRO A 101 4.15 -24.13 -8.72
C PRO A 101 3.25 -23.44 -7.68
N ALA A 102 2.15 -22.86 -8.14
CA ALA A 102 1.22 -22.13 -7.28
C ALA A 102 0.83 -22.97 -6.05
N LYS A 103 0.80 -22.32 -4.88
CA LYS A 103 0.42 -22.91 -3.59
C LYS A 103 1.34 -24.01 -3.06
N GLN A 104 2.54 -24.17 -3.63
CA GLN A 104 3.55 -25.08 -3.08
C GLN A 104 4.72 -24.29 -2.53
N LEU A 105 4.88 -24.34 -1.21
CA LEU A 105 6.11 -23.91 -0.53
C LEU A 105 7.02 -25.12 -0.42
N ARG A 106 8.03 -25.18 -1.28
CA ARG A 106 9.06 -26.21 -1.28
C ARG A 106 10.40 -25.60 -0.83
N PRO A 107 11.10 -26.25 0.11
CA PRO A 107 12.45 -25.85 0.43
C PRO A 107 13.38 -26.12 -0.75
N ASP A 108 14.55 -25.51 -0.71
CA ASP A 108 15.64 -25.83 -1.61
C ASP A 108 16.34 -27.12 -1.20
N ASP A 109 17.38 -27.53 -1.94
CA ASP A 109 18.09 -28.81 -1.76
C ASP A 109 18.71 -28.97 -0.35
N ASP A 110 18.96 -27.85 0.34
CA ASP A 110 19.48 -27.80 1.72
C ASP A 110 18.39 -27.91 2.79
N GLY A 111 17.11 -27.94 2.40
CA GLY A 111 15.97 -27.95 3.31
C GLY A 111 15.56 -26.57 3.82
N ILE A 112 16.12 -25.48 3.29
CA ILE A 112 15.78 -24.11 3.68
C ILE A 112 14.74 -23.54 2.69
N LEU A 113 13.65 -22.97 3.21
CA LEU A 113 12.70 -22.22 2.41
C LEU A 113 13.15 -20.76 2.31
N ARG A 114 13.62 -20.35 1.13
CA ARG A 114 14.03 -18.96 0.86
C ARG A 114 12.85 -18.14 0.35
N LEU A 115 12.55 -17.09 1.11
CA LEU A 115 11.44 -16.18 0.89
C LEU A 115 11.96 -14.75 0.71
N VAL A 116 11.20 -13.95 0.00
CA VAL A 116 11.46 -12.53 -0.22
C VAL A 116 10.24 -11.72 0.16
N LEU A 117 10.47 -10.59 0.85
CA LEU A 117 9.41 -9.62 1.14
C LEU A 117 9.38 -8.57 0.03
N VAL A 118 8.28 -8.51 -0.71
CA VAL A 118 8.05 -7.55 -1.81
C VAL A 118 6.95 -6.57 -1.44
N GLY A 119 6.96 -5.39 -2.07
CA GLY A 119 5.92 -4.39 -1.90
C GLY A 119 6.00 -3.29 -2.96
N SER A 120 4.87 -2.65 -3.23
CA SER A 120 4.81 -1.52 -4.15
C SER A 120 5.14 -0.21 -3.42
N PRO A 121 6.12 0.58 -3.92
CA PRO A 121 6.40 1.90 -3.36
C PRO A 121 5.29 2.89 -3.72
N PRO A 122 5.14 3.99 -2.96
CA PRO A 122 4.24 5.07 -3.34
C PRO A 122 4.66 5.66 -4.70
N LEU A 123 3.68 6.22 -5.42
CA LEU A 123 3.93 6.92 -6.68
C LEU A 123 4.96 8.05 -6.47
N PRO A 124 5.98 8.17 -7.33
CA PRO A 124 6.92 9.28 -7.29
C PRO A 124 6.20 10.64 -7.34
N GLY A 125 6.56 11.57 -6.47
CA GLY A 125 5.93 12.90 -6.39
C GLY A 125 4.56 12.94 -5.70
N SER A 126 4.00 11.79 -5.28
CA SER A 126 2.79 11.78 -4.46
C SER A 126 3.05 12.36 -3.06
N PRO A 127 2.02 12.90 -2.36
CA PRO A 127 2.18 13.37 -0.99
C PRO A 127 2.74 12.30 -0.05
N ALA A 128 2.37 11.03 -0.25
CA ALA A 128 2.87 9.91 0.56
C ALA A 128 4.38 9.69 0.37
N ALA A 129 4.90 9.82 -0.85
CA ALA A 129 6.33 9.69 -1.14
C ALA A 129 7.17 10.80 -0.48
N ALA A 130 6.58 11.97 -0.20
CA ALA A 130 7.25 13.06 0.52
C ALA A 130 7.24 12.87 2.05
N MET A 131 6.39 11.97 2.59
CA MET A 131 6.27 11.74 4.02
C MET A 131 7.26 10.69 4.49
N ARG A 132 8.19 11.08 5.37
CA ARG A 132 9.10 10.15 6.04
C ARG A 132 8.33 9.23 6.98
N ALA A 133 8.62 7.94 6.90
CA ALA A 133 8.05 6.94 7.80
C ALA A 133 8.87 6.83 9.09
N ASN A 134 8.20 6.53 10.20
CA ASN A 134 8.84 6.24 11.48
C ASN A 134 8.77 4.73 11.77
N PRO A 135 9.91 4.04 12.00
CA PRO A 135 9.94 2.59 12.18
C PRO A 135 9.17 2.06 13.39
N GLN A 136 8.87 2.91 14.38
CA GLN A 136 8.10 2.48 15.55
C GLN A 136 6.59 2.44 15.32
N VAL A 137 6.08 3.23 14.37
CA VAL A 137 4.63 3.40 14.14
C VAL A 137 4.19 2.99 12.73
N ASP A 138 5.01 3.27 11.72
CA ASP A 138 4.71 2.98 10.30
C ASP A 138 5.34 1.63 9.90
N ARG A 139 4.84 0.55 10.52
CA ARG A 139 5.33 -0.81 10.31
C ARG A 139 4.58 -1.50 9.16
N LEU A 140 5.30 -2.22 8.32
CA LEU A 140 4.75 -3.02 7.23
C LEU A 140 4.61 -4.46 7.71
N ASN A 141 3.39 -4.94 7.96
CA ASN A 141 3.16 -6.29 8.47
C ASN A 141 2.58 -7.19 7.37
N VAL A 142 3.21 -8.35 7.17
CA VAL A 142 2.72 -9.39 6.26
C VAL A 142 2.78 -10.72 6.97
N ALA A 143 1.79 -11.57 6.69
CA ALA A 143 1.72 -12.90 7.23
C ALA A 143 1.59 -13.93 6.11
N LEU A 144 2.31 -15.05 6.23
CA LEU A 144 2.24 -16.19 5.33
C LEU A 144 1.84 -17.44 6.14
N PRO A 145 0.66 -18.03 5.90
CA PRO A 145 0.30 -19.28 6.54
C PRO A 145 1.12 -20.43 5.96
N ILE A 146 1.67 -21.27 6.84
CA ILE A 146 2.44 -22.46 6.48
C ILE A 146 1.81 -23.65 7.20
N SER A 147 1.35 -24.62 6.41
CA SER A 147 0.69 -25.81 6.94
C SER A 147 1.66 -26.75 7.66
N ASN A 148 1.14 -27.58 8.57
CA ASN A 148 1.94 -28.62 9.23
C ASN A 148 2.68 -29.54 8.24
N VAL A 149 2.02 -29.91 7.13
CA VAL A 149 2.61 -30.75 6.08
C VAL A 149 3.82 -30.08 5.42
N GLN A 150 3.76 -28.75 5.24
CA GLN A 150 4.89 -27.99 4.71
C GLN A 150 5.99 -27.86 5.76
N LEU A 151 5.65 -27.48 7.01
CA LEU A 151 6.63 -27.30 8.10
C LEU A 151 7.48 -28.55 8.34
N LEU A 152 6.90 -29.75 8.27
CA LEU A 152 7.63 -31.01 8.42
C LEU A 152 8.74 -31.23 7.39
N ARG A 153 8.70 -30.52 6.25
CA ARG A 153 9.70 -30.62 5.18
C ARG A 153 10.80 -29.55 5.33
N LEU A 154 10.62 -28.57 6.21
CA LEU A 154 11.51 -27.43 6.35
C LEU A 154 12.50 -27.65 7.50
N ARG A 155 13.78 -27.39 7.24
CA ARG A 155 14.82 -27.28 8.27
C ARG A 155 14.95 -25.87 8.81
N GLY A 156 14.58 -24.88 7.99
CA GLY A 156 14.65 -23.47 8.31
C GLY A 156 13.93 -22.63 7.26
N ILE A 157 13.68 -21.37 7.61
CA ILE A 157 13.14 -20.36 6.70
C ILE A 157 14.09 -19.17 6.71
N GLU A 158 14.41 -18.66 5.53
CA GLU A 158 15.17 -17.43 5.36
C GLU A 158 14.29 -16.42 4.65
N VAL A 159 14.10 -15.24 5.24
CA VAL A 159 13.33 -14.15 4.64
C VAL A 159 14.27 -13.01 4.31
N ARG A 160 14.33 -12.64 3.03
CA ARG A 160 15.20 -11.59 2.50
C ARG A 160 14.41 -10.33 2.14
N SER A 161 15.10 -9.20 2.32
CA SER A 161 14.69 -7.83 1.96
C SER A 161 15.76 -7.20 1.07
N ALA A 162 15.57 -5.94 0.68
CA ALA A 162 16.54 -5.27 -0.18
C ALA A 162 17.92 -5.13 0.47
N THR A 163 17.99 -4.86 1.78
CA THR A 163 19.26 -4.57 2.49
C THR A 163 19.70 -5.66 3.46
N GLY A 164 18.94 -6.74 3.64
CA GLY A 164 19.29 -7.79 4.60
C GLY A 164 18.30 -8.94 4.64
N GLY A 165 18.44 -9.83 5.61
CA GLY A 165 17.54 -10.97 5.80
C GLY A 165 17.53 -11.48 7.24
N VAL A 166 16.55 -12.33 7.53
CA VAL A 166 16.37 -12.98 8.83
C VAL A 166 16.14 -14.48 8.61
N SER A 167 16.81 -15.30 9.43
CA SER A 167 16.64 -16.74 9.44
C SER A 167 15.84 -17.17 10.66
N LEU A 168 14.87 -18.06 10.46
CA LEU A 168 14.04 -18.63 11.52
C LEU A 168 14.08 -20.15 11.44
N ARG A 169 13.93 -20.78 12.60
CA ARG A 169 13.65 -22.22 12.69
C ARG A 169 12.16 -22.43 13.00
N PRO A 170 11.46 -23.24 12.20
CA PRO A 170 10.05 -23.53 12.41
C PRO A 170 9.78 -24.34 13.67
#